data_AF-A1CTI7-F1
#
_entry.id   AF-A1CTI7-F1
#
_cell.length_a   1.000
_cell.length_b   1.000
_cell.length_c   1.000
_cell.angle_alpha   90.00
_cell.angle_beta   90.00
_cell.angle_gamma   90.00
#
_symmetry.space_group_name_H-M   'P 1'
#
loop_
_entity.id
_entity.type
_entity.pdbx_description
1 polymer ?
#
loop_
_entity_poly.entity_id
_entity_poly.type
_entity_poly.pdbx_seq_one_letter_code
_entity_poly.pdbx_strand_id
1 'polypeptide(L)'
;MGRTLTYPKRDANTVHRYKHRATYDLDAIHSIINASQVLHVSFSPGPSDPFPAILPMIGQMGSFDYPSAGLDEPLDCYLHGYVSSRIMNLARSSEGDGLPICIAASKVDGLILSLTPNSHSFNYRSAILHGYAKLVTDEAEKLWAMKLITNSIVPERWENTRVPPDNAEMSSTVILKVKVVDGSGKIRDGGVSDERKDKTNEDVTSRVWTGVVPVYEVFGDPVPSPENKVSKVPDHITTYIAGMNKQNREYAENAVGVTLPVEEQH
;
A
#
# COMPACT_ATOMS: atom_id res chain seq x y z
N MET A 1 3.07 28.05 -2.96
CA MET A 1 3.46 26.63 -2.83
C MET A 1 3.01 26.18 -1.46
N GLY A 2 1.97 25.34 -1.40
CA GLY A 2 1.44 24.81 -0.14
C GLY A 2 2.51 23.97 0.58
N ARG A 3 2.46 23.95 1.91
CA ARG A 3 3.39 23.18 2.72
C ARG A 3 3.04 21.70 2.59
N THR A 4 3.92 20.92 1.99
CA THR A 4 3.85 19.46 2.02
C THR A 4 3.85 18.97 3.47
N LEU A 5 2.82 18.21 3.85
CA LEU A 5 2.77 17.58 5.16
C LEU A 5 3.60 16.29 5.17
N THR A 6 4.26 16.05 6.30
CA THR A 6 5.13 14.88 6.47
C THR A 6 4.92 14.25 7.83
N TYR A 7 5.04 12.92 7.91
CA TYR A 7 5.11 12.21 9.18
C TYR A 7 6.34 12.62 10.00
N PRO A 8 6.25 12.59 11.34
CA PRO A 8 7.41 12.81 12.19
C PRO A 8 8.42 11.69 12.00
N LYS A 9 9.71 12.06 11.98
CA LYS A 9 10.81 11.11 12.03
C LYS A 9 11.07 10.73 13.49
N ARG A 10 11.06 9.43 13.76
CA ARG A 10 11.39 8.79 15.04
C ARG A 10 12.46 7.75 14.81
N ASP A 11 13.07 7.27 15.88
CA ASP A 11 14.09 6.21 15.77
C ASP A 11 13.53 4.95 15.08
N ALA A 12 12.27 4.60 15.36
CA ALA A 12 11.61 3.40 14.83
C ALA A 12 11.31 3.44 13.31
N ASN A 13 11.15 4.63 12.70
CA ASN A 13 10.81 4.76 11.27
C ASN A 13 11.91 5.44 10.44
N THR A 14 13.05 5.79 11.06
CA THR A 14 14.15 6.45 10.35
C THR A 14 14.83 5.48 9.39
N VAL A 15 14.84 5.83 8.10
CA VAL A 15 15.53 5.03 7.07
C VAL A 15 17.02 5.31 7.15
N HIS A 16 17.83 4.29 7.43
CA HIS A 16 19.29 4.45 7.59
C HIS A 16 20.09 4.15 6.32
N ARG A 17 19.71 3.13 5.55
CA ARG A 17 20.41 2.70 4.32
C ARG A 17 19.73 3.26 3.08
N TYR A 18 20.48 3.90 2.18
CA TYR A 18 19.98 4.62 1.00
C TYR A 18 18.97 5.72 1.38
N LYS A 19 19.41 6.68 2.21
CA LYS A 19 18.55 7.71 2.81
C LYS A 19 17.89 8.63 1.78
N HIS A 20 18.55 8.86 0.66
CA HIS A 20 18.03 9.68 -0.44
C HIS A 20 16.81 9.06 -1.13
N ARG A 21 16.55 7.76 -0.92
CA ARG A 21 15.33 7.06 -1.35
C ARG A 21 14.16 7.21 -0.37
N ALA A 22 14.41 7.75 0.82
CA ALA A 22 13.41 7.85 1.87
C ALA A 22 12.48 9.04 1.64
N THR A 23 11.19 8.82 1.84
CA THR A 23 10.20 9.89 1.92
C THR A 23 9.42 9.78 3.22
N TYR A 24 8.97 10.92 3.72
CA TYR A 24 8.08 11.03 4.89
C TYR A 24 6.81 11.81 4.53
N ASP A 25 6.64 12.11 3.24
CA ASP A 25 5.51 12.82 2.66
C ASP A 25 4.21 12.01 2.82
N LEU A 26 3.15 12.67 3.32
CA LEU A 26 1.87 12.01 3.55
C LEU A 26 1.25 11.51 2.25
N ASP A 27 1.23 12.33 1.20
CA ASP A 27 0.63 11.99 -0.09
C ASP A 27 1.31 10.77 -0.71
N ALA A 28 2.64 10.76 -0.73
CA ALA A 28 3.41 9.63 -1.26
C ALA A 28 3.14 8.34 -0.47
N ILE A 29 3.11 8.41 0.85
CA ILE A 29 2.91 7.25 1.72
C ILE A 29 1.48 6.72 1.62
N HIS A 30 0.48 7.60 1.72
CA HIS A 30 -0.93 7.24 1.59
C HIS A 30 -1.25 6.70 0.20
N SER A 31 -0.65 7.27 -0.86
CA SER A 31 -0.76 6.76 -2.22
C SER A 31 -0.23 5.33 -2.36
N ILE A 32 0.90 5.00 -1.72
CA ILE A 32 1.44 3.63 -1.75
C ILE A 32 0.50 2.66 -1.02
N ILE A 33 -0.03 3.06 0.14
CA ILE A 33 -0.98 2.25 0.92
C ILE A 33 -2.24 1.99 0.11
N ASN A 34 -2.88 3.05 -0.44
CA ASN A 34 -4.14 2.94 -1.17
C ASN A 34 -3.99 2.29 -2.56
N ALA A 35 -2.77 2.28 -3.15
CA ALA A 35 -2.48 1.57 -4.40
C ALA A 35 -2.16 0.08 -4.18
N SER A 36 -2.17 -0.40 -2.94
CA SER A 36 -1.87 -1.80 -2.58
C SER A 36 -3.16 -2.55 -2.24
N GLN A 37 -3.46 -3.61 -2.99
CA GLN A 37 -4.67 -4.41 -2.77
C GLN A 37 -4.64 -5.18 -1.44
N VAL A 38 -3.44 -5.46 -0.92
CA VAL A 38 -3.22 -6.18 0.33
C VAL A 38 -2.21 -5.42 1.17
N LEU A 39 -2.59 -5.13 2.41
CA LEU A 39 -1.71 -4.58 3.44
C LEU A 39 -1.22 -5.70 4.35
N HIS A 40 0.04 -5.63 4.74
CA HIS A 40 0.64 -6.57 5.68
C HIS A 40 0.60 -5.97 7.08
N VAL A 41 -0.31 -6.45 7.90
CA VAL A 41 -0.58 -5.91 9.24
C VAL A 41 0.10 -6.77 10.29
N SER A 42 1.14 -6.23 10.91
CA SER A 42 1.93 -6.89 11.94
C SER A 42 1.59 -6.38 13.33
N PHE A 43 1.49 -7.28 14.30
CA PHE A 43 1.17 -6.95 15.70
C PHE A 43 1.76 -7.99 16.65
N SER A 44 1.91 -7.62 17.92
CA SER A 44 2.25 -8.60 18.96
C SER A 44 1.01 -9.41 19.33
N PRO A 45 1.00 -10.74 19.13
CA PRO A 45 -0.16 -11.57 19.43
C PRO A 45 -0.41 -11.80 20.93
N GLY A 46 0.53 -11.40 21.79
CA GLY A 46 0.42 -11.50 23.25
C GLY A 46 1.71 -12.00 23.89
N PRO A 47 1.83 -11.93 25.23
CA PRO A 47 3.06 -12.27 25.94
C PRO A 47 3.44 -13.76 25.88
N SER A 48 2.49 -14.64 25.57
CA SER A 48 2.72 -16.09 25.44
C SER A 48 3.32 -16.49 24.09
N ASP A 49 3.22 -15.62 23.09
CA ASP A 49 3.66 -15.89 21.73
C ASP A 49 4.98 -15.12 21.48
N PRO A 50 6.11 -15.81 21.26
CA PRO A 50 7.41 -15.14 21.11
C PRO A 50 7.59 -14.47 19.74
N PHE A 51 6.69 -14.70 18.79
CA PHE A 51 6.79 -14.21 17.42
C PHE A 51 5.75 -13.13 17.13
N PRO A 52 6.10 -12.08 16.36
CA PRO A 52 5.09 -11.16 15.84
C PRO A 52 4.16 -11.92 14.89
N ALA A 53 2.88 -11.58 14.93
CA ALA A 53 1.91 -12.04 13.95
C ALA A 53 1.88 -11.05 12.78
N ILE A 54 1.62 -11.57 11.58
CA ILE A 54 1.42 -10.78 10.36
C ILE A 54 0.20 -11.32 9.61
N LEU A 55 -0.73 -10.44 9.25
CA LEU A 55 -1.94 -10.79 8.52
C LEU A 55 -2.04 -9.97 7.23
N PRO A 56 -2.28 -10.61 6.07
CA PRO A 56 -2.73 -9.89 4.87
C PRO A 56 -4.16 -9.41 5.08
N MET A 57 -4.39 -8.10 5.00
CA MET A 57 -5.69 -7.47 5.22
C MET A 57 -6.01 -6.44 4.15
N ILE A 58 -7.30 -6.27 3.86
CA ILE A 58 -7.79 -5.13 3.07
C ILE A 58 -7.89 -3.94 4.01
N GLY A 59 -7.31 -2.82 3.60
CA GLY A 59 -7.44 -1.56 4.30
C GLY A 59 -7.35 -0.37 3.36
N GLN A 60 -7.72 0.80 3.88
CA GLN A 60 -7.74 2.04 3.12
C GLN A 60 -7.46 3.22 4.03
N MET A 61 -6.65 4.18 3.56
CA MET A 61 -6.48 5.47 4.23
C MET A 61 -7.72 6.35 4.03
N GLY A 62 -8.18 7.00 5.09
CA GLY A 62 -9.28 7.96 5.02
C GLY A 62 -9.49 8.72 6.33
N SER A 63 -10.44 9.65 6.31
CA SER A 63 -10.85 10.41 7.50
C SER A 63 -12.36 10.46 7.59
N PHE A 64 -12.91 9.89 8.67
CA PHE A 64 -14.34 10.00 8.96
C PHE A 64 -14.73 11.43 9.34
N ASP A 65 -13.88 12.13 10.11
CA ASP A 65 -14.14 13.50 10.56
C ASP A 65 -14.06 14.51 9.41
N TYR A 66 -13.23 14.22 8.40
CA TYR A 66 -13.07 15.04 7.19
C TYR A 66 -13.12 14.17 5.92
N PRO A 67 -14.30 13.71 5.47
CA PRO A 67 -14.41 12.77 4.34
C PRO A 67 -13.89 13.29 3.00
N SER A 68 -13.67 14.60 2.87
CA SER A 68 -13.11 15.24 1.67
C SER A 68 -11.60 15.49 1.76
N ALA A 69 -10.93 15.03 2.82
CA ALA A 69 -9.49 15.17 2.99
C ALA A 69 -8.73 14.46 1.85
N GLY A 70 -7.72 15.14 1.31
CA GLY A 70 -6.80 14.57 0.32
C GLY A 70 -5.84 13.57 0.95
N LEU A 71 -5.07 12.88 0.11
CA LEU A 71 -3.99 12.00 0.57
C LEU A 71 -2.81 12.79 1.15
N ASP A 72 -2.73 14.09 0.90
CA ASP A 72 -1.74 15.00 1.48
C ASP A 72 -2.08 15.46 2.90
N GLU A 73 -3.24 15.08 3.44
CA GLU A 73 -3.71 15.43 4.79
C GLU A 73 -3.49 14.29 5.80
N PRO A 74 -3.55 14.55 7.12
CA PRO A 74 -3.50 13.49 8.13
C PRO A 74 -4.72 12.57 8.04
N LEU A 75 -4.48 11.28 7.77
CA LEU A 75 -5.50 10.24 7.65
C LEU A 75 -5.28 9.11 8.65
N ASP A 76 -6.34 8.36 8.93
CA ASP A 76 -6.29 7.07 9.63
C ASP A 76 -6.32 5.92 8.62
N CYS A 77 -5.82 4.74 9.00
CA CYS A 77 -5.97 3.53 8.20
C CYS A 77 -7.15 2.70 8.72
N TYR A 78 -8.13 2.40 7.88
CA TYR A 78 -9.28 1.57 8.23
C TYR A 78 -9.07 0.15 7.72
N LEU A 79 -9.15 -0.85 8.59
CA LEU A 79 -8.94 -2.26 8.28
C LEU A 79 -10.24 -3.05 8.48
N HIS A 80 -10.60 -3.89 7.52
CA HIS A 80 -11.75 -4.79 7.62
C HIS A 80 -11.34 -6.14 8.21
N GLY A 81 -12.21 -6.75 9.03
CA GLY A 81 -12.07 -8.17 9.37
C GLY A 81 -13.27 -8.76 10.12
N TYR A 82 -13.19 -10.07 10.35
CA TYR A 82 -14.22 -10.82 11.05
C TYR A 82 -14.16 -10.60 12.57
N VAL A 83 -15.33 -10.47 13.19
CA VAL A 83 -15.50 -10.12 14.61
C VAL A 83 -14.70 -10.97 15.59
N SER A 84 -14.53 -12.27 15.30
CA SER A 84 -13.84 -13.21 16.20
C SER A 84 -12.37 -13.41 15.86
N SER A 85 -11.82 -12.66 14.89
CA SER A 85 -10.41 -12.79 14.53
C SER A 85 -9.50 -12.31 15.68
N ARG A 86 -8.32 -12.92 15.80
CA ARG A 86 -7.38 -12.66 16.91
C ARG A 86 -7.04 -11.18 17.05
N ILE A 87 -6.75 -10.50 15.94
CA ILE A 87 -6.43 -9.06 15.94
C ILE A 87 -7.58 -8.20 16.48
N MET A 88 -8.84 -8.55 16.16
CA MET A 88 -10.01 -7.82 16.64
C MET A 88 -10.22 -8.01 18.14
N ASN A 89 -10.01 -9.23 18.64
CA ASN A 89 -10.10 -9.50 20.07
C ASN A 89 -9.00 -8.78 20.86
N LEU A 90 -7.76 -8.78 20.36
CA LEU A 90 -6.65 -8.05 20.98
C LEU A 90 -6.89 -6.53 20.99
N ALA A 91 -7.36 -5.97 19.88
CA ALA A 91 -7.71 -4.55 19.80
C ALA A 91 -8.86 -4.19 20.76
N ARG A 92 -9.83 -5.09 20.95
CA ARG A 92 -10.94 -4.90 21.90
C ARG A 92 -10.48 -4.92 23.36
N SER A 93 -9.53 -5.79 23.70
CA SER A 93 -8.97 -5.89 25.05
C SER A 93 -7.83 -4.91 25.32
N SER A 94 -7.40 -4.13 24.33
CA SER A 94 -6.30 -3.17 24.48
C SER A 94 -6.78 -1.91 25.18
N GLU A 95 -6.04 -1.47 26.19
CA GLU A 95 -6.29 -0.24 26.93
C GLU A 95 -5.54 0.96 26.32
N GLY A 96 -5.80 2.18 26.82
CA GLY A 96 -5.07 3.38 26.43
C GLY A 96 -5.23 3.75 24.94
N ASP A 97 -4.11 3.86 24.23
CA ASP A 97 -4.07 4.27 22.82
C ASP A 97 -4.59 3.19 21.86
N GLY A 98 -4.73 1.94 22.29
CA GLY A 98 -5.18 0.80 21.46
C GLY A 98 -4.08 -0.23 21.20
N LEU A 99 -4.34 -1.20 20.32
CA LEU A 99 -3.37 -2.25 19.97
C LEU A 99 -2.25 -1.65 19.10
N PRO A 100 -0.98 -1.67 19.53
CA PRO A 100 0.13 -1.22 18.69
C PRO A 100 0.29 -2.15 17.48
N ILE A 101 0.31 -1.56 16.28
CA ILE A 101 0.49 -2.32 15.02
C ILE A 101 1.47 -1.62 14.08
N CYS A 102 2.01 -2.40 13.15
CA CYS A 102 2.80 -1.95 12.01
C CYS A 102 2.10 -2.39 10.72
N ILE A 103 1.91 -1.48 9.77
CA ILE A 103 1.30 -1.78 8.47
C ILE A 103 2.36 -1.58 7.39
N ALA A 104 2.54 -2.58 6.53
CA ALA A 104 3.46 -2.50 5.40
C ALA A 104 2.72 -2.68 4.07
N ALA A 105 3.11 -1.88 3.08
CA ALA A 105 2.72 -1.99 1.68
C ALA A 105 3.97 -1.91 0.80
N SER A 106 4.04 -2.72 -0.25
CA SER A 106 5.15 -2.71 -1.20
C SER A 106 4.69 -3.08 -2.61
N LYS A 107 5.31 -2.45 -3.61
CA LYS A 107 5.13 -2.73 -5.03
C LYS A 107 6.49 -2.80 -5.71
N VAL A 108 6.67 -3.79 -6.58
CA VAL A 108 7.84 -3.89 -7.47
C VAL A 108 7.42 -3.29 -8.81
N ASP A 109 8.16 -2.27 -9.22
CA ASP A 109 7.88 -1.49 -10.43
C ASP A 109 8.90 -1.81 -11.56
N GLY A 110 9.99 -2.54 -11.27
CA GLY A 110 10.92 -3.02 -12.30
C GLY A 110 12.06 -3.90 -11.78
N LEU A 111 12.60 -4.77 -12.64
CA LEU A 111 13.78 -5.59 -12.38
C LEU A 111 15.02 -4.89 -12.96
N ILE A 112 15.99 -4.54 -12.12
CA ILE A 112 17.24 -3.91 -12.57
C ILE A 112 18.30 -4.99 -12.75
N LEU A 113 18.67 -5.22 -14.00
CA LEU A 113 19.67 -6.20 -14.40
C LEU A 113 20.97 -5.48 -14.75
N SER A 114 21.99 -5.69 -13.93
CA SER A 114 23.27 -4.96 -13.92
C SER A 114 24.42 -5.90 -14.33
N LEU A 115 25.63 -5.36 -14.51
CA LEU A 115 26.81 -6.15 -14.95
C LEU A 115 27.29 -7.17 -13.91
N THR A 116 27.01 -6.95 -12.62
CA THR A 116 27.45 -7.85 -11.55
C THR A 116 26.31 -8.30 -10.63
N PRO A 117 26.44 -9.48 -9.99
CA PRO A 117 25.41 -10.01 -9.09
C PRO A 117 24.99 -9.06 -7.97
N ASN A 118 25.92 -8.26 -7.45
CA ASN A 118 25.69 -7.37 -6.31
C ASN A 118 25.01 -6.04 -6.70
N SER A 119 25.04 -5.69 -7.99
CA SER A 119 24.44 -4.45 -8.52
C SER A 119 23.01 -4.65 -9.01
N HIS A 120 22.50 -5.88 -9.05
CA HIS A 120 21.08 -6.13 -9.32
C HIS A 120 20.18 -5.47 -8.27
N SER A 121 19.02 -4.99 -8.70
CA SER A 121 18.08 -4.33 -7.81
C SER A 121 16.65 -4.37 -8.35
N PHE A 122 15.76 -3.66 -7.67
CA PHE A 122 14.39 -3.43 -8.12
C PHE A 122 14.10 -1.94 -8.20
N ASN A 123 13.30 -1.50 -9.16
CA ASN A 123 12.48 -0.32 -8.93
C ASN A 123 11.32 -0.74 -8.04
N TYR A 124 11.04 0.04 -6.99
CA TYR A 124 10.01 -0.30 -6.01
C TYR A 124 9.51 0.93 -5.28
N ARG A 125 8.32 0.79 -4.70
CA ARG A 125 7.81 1.67 -3.66
C ARG A 125 7.39 0.85 -2.47
N SER A 126 7.67 1.35 -1.28
CA SER A 126 7.18 0.76 -0.03
C SER A 126 6.80 1.83 0.97
N ALA A 127 5.80 1.53 1.79
CA ALA A 127 5.36 2.37 2.89
C ALA A 127 5.21 1.52 4.16
N ILE A 128 5.63 2.10 5.28
CA ILE A 128 5.44 1.57 6.63
C ILE A 128 4.65 2.60 7.44
N LEU A 129 3.59 2.17 8.12
CA LEU A 129 2.87 2.96 9.11
C LEU A 129 2.98 2.30 10.48
N HIS A 130 3.26 3.10 11.50
CA HIS A 130 3.08 2.68 12.89
C HIS A 130 1.87 3.39 13.47
N GLY A 131 1.06 2.66 14.24
CA GLY A 131 -0.15 3.23 14.81
C GLY A 131 -0.78 2.34 15.86
N TYR A 132 -1.92 2.80 16.35
CA TYR A 132 -2.71 2.09 17.34
C TYR A 132 -4.09 1.79 16.79
N ALA A 133 -4.46 0.51 16.77
CA ALA A 133 -5.73 0.03 16.28
C ALA A 133 -6.79 0.02 17.40
N LYS A 134 -7.96 0.59 17.11
CA LYS A 134 -9.17 0.49 17.94
C LYS A 134 -10.35 0.04 17.09
N LEU A 135 -11.31 -0.62 17.72
CA LEU A 135 -12.58 -0.95 17.05
C LEU A 135 -13.35 0.34 16.80
N VAL A 136 -13.91 0.46 15.60
CA VAL A 136 -14.93 1.46 15.30
C VAL A 136 -16.24 1.02 15.97
N THR A 137 -16.69 1.80 16.95
CA THR A 137 -17.92 1.53 17.72
C THR A 137 -19.09 2.43 17.33
N ASP A 138 -18.81 3.59 16.74
CA ASP A 138 -19.84 4.47 16.18
C ASP A 138 -20.41 3.84 14.90
N GLU A 139 -21.74 3.81 14.80
CA GLU A 139 -22.42 3.14 13.68
C GLU A 139 -22.24 3.91 12.36
N ALA A 140 -22.22 5.25 12.42
CA ALA A 140 -22.03 6.08 11.24
C ALA A 140 -20.59 5.97 10.70
N GLU A 141 -19.58 5.99 11.58
CA GLU A 141 -18.19 5.74 11.20
C GLU A 141 -18.01 4.33 10.63
N LYS A 142 -18.66 3.33 11.22
CA LYS A 142 -18.59 1.94 10.74
C LYS A 142 -19.15 1.80 9.34
N LEU A 143 -20.34 2.34 9.07
CA LEU A 143 -20.95 2.32 7.74
C LEU A 143 -20.12 3.10 6.72
N TRP A 144 -19.61 4.27 7.10
CA TRP A 144 -18.70 5.06 6.27
C TRP A 144 -17.43 4.28 5.92
N ALA A 145 -16.80 3.62 6.89
CA ALA A 145 -15.57 2.86 6.67
C ALA A 145 -15.81 1.60 5.83
N MET A 146 -16.95 0.91 6.02
CA MET A 146 -17.36 -0.21 5.16
C MET A 146 -17.54 0.25 3.71
N LYS A 147 -18.16 1.42 3.50
CA LYS A 147 -18.27 2.03 2.17
C LYS A 147 -16.90 2.39 1.59
N LEU A 148 -16.03 3.03 2.38
CA LEU A 148 -14.67 3.40 1.98
C LEU A 148 -13.88 2.17 1.50
N ILE A 149 -13.87 1.10 2.28
CA ILE A 149 -13.16 -0.16 1.98
C ILE A 149 -13.80 -0.87 0.77
N THR A 150 -15.13 -0.88 0.66
CA THR A 150 -15.79 -1.49 -0.51
C THR A 150 -15.42 -0.76 -1.79
N ASN A 151 -15.41 0.57 -1.74
CA ASN A 151 -15.06 1.41 -2.89
C ASN A 151 -13.55 1.46 -3.18
N SER A 152 -12.69 0.97 -2.27
CA SER A 152 -11.26 0.80 -2.56
C SER A 152 -10.96 -0.44 -3.41
N ILE A 153 -11.86 -1.44 -3.40
CA ILE A 153 -11.74 -2.64 -4.26
C ILE A 153 -12.02 -2.26 -5.71
N VAL A 154 -13.16 -1.60 -5.95
CA VAL A 154 -13.55 -0.99 -7.21
C VAL A 154 -14.34 0.29 -6.88
N PRO A 155 -14.04 1.44 -7.48
CA PRO A 155 -14.81 2.67 -7.26
C PRO A 155 -16.31 2.46 -7.50
N GLU A 156 -17.14 3.10 -6.69
CA GLU A 156 -18.62 3.04 -6.75
C GLU A 156 -19.22 1.64 -6.51
N ARG A 157 -18.42 0.68 -6.02
CA ARG A 157 -18.87 -0.70 -5.81
C ARG A 157 -19.96 -0.83 -4.75
N TRP A 158 -19.92 0.01 -3.72
CA TRP A 158 -20.91 0.05 -2.65
C TRP A 158 -22.31 0.36 -3.21
N GLU A 159 -22.43 1.41 -4.01
CA GLU A 159 -23.67 1.81 -4.67
C GLU A 159 -24.18 0.78 -5.68
N ASN A 160 -23.26 -0.01 -6.24
CA ASN A 160 -23.54 -1.06 -7.22
C ASN A 160 -23.70 -2.46 -6.57
N THR A 161 -24.06 -2.52 -5.29
CA THR A 161 -24.37 -3.74 -4.52
C THR A 161 -25.67 -3.55 -3.73
N ARG A 162 -26.25 -4.62 -3.15
CA ARG A 162 -27.39 -4.50 -2.23
C ARG A 162 -26.96 -3.72 -0.99
N VAL A 163 -27.59 -2.58 -0.75
CA VAL A 163 -27.36 -1.71 0.42
C VAL A 163 -28.67 -1.30 1.08
N PRO A 164 -28.69 -1.01 2.40
CA PRO A 164 -27.59 -1.18 3.35
C PRO A 164 -27.31 -2.67 3.68
N PRO A 165 -26.14 -2.99 4.28
CA PRO A 165 -25.90 -4.31 4.85
C PRO A 165 -26.99 -4.67 5.88
N ASP A 166 -27.33 -5.94 5.99
CA ASP A 166 -28.29 -6.42 6.97
C ASP A 166 -27.67 -6.59 8.37
N ASN A 167 -28.51 -6.91 9.36
CA ASN A 167 -28.06 -7.03 10.74
C ASN A 167 -27.02 -8.13 10.96
N ALA A 168 -27.05 -9.22 10.18
CA ALA A 168 -26.11 -10.32 10.31
C ALA A 168 -24.73 -9.92 9.75
N GLU A 169 -24.72 -9.24 8.61
CA GLU A 169 -23.52 -8.66 8.01
C GLU A 169 -22.91 -7.59 8.93
N MET A 170 -23.75 -6.71 9.50
CA MET A 170 -23.32 -5.68 10.44
C MET A 170 -22.77 -6.25 11.74
N SER A 171 -23.28 -7.38 12.22
CA SER A 171 -22.82 -8.01 13.47
C SER A 171 -21.51 -8.79 13.31
N SER A 172 -21.29 -9.39 12.13
CA SER A 172 -20.12 -10.23 11.85
C SER A 172 -18.89 -9.45 11.37
N THR A 173 -19.10 -8.29 10.74
CA THR A 173 -18.02 -7.41 10.29
C THR A 173 -17.58 -6.45 11.39
N VAL A 174 -16.26 -6.36 11.63
CA VAL A 174 -15.63 -5.36 12.49
C VAL A 174 -14.63 -4.54 11.67
N ILE A 175 -14.59 -3.25 11.95
CA ILE A 175 -13.62 -2.32 11.38
C ILE A 175 -12.65 -1.88 12.49
N LEU A 176 -11.36 -1.91 12.19
CA LEU A 176 -10.35 -1.23 13.00
C LEU A 176 -10.04 0.13 12.38
N LYS A 177 -10.04 1.17 13.21
CA LYS A 177 -9.42 2.46 12.90
C LYS A 177 -8.02 2.45 13.50
N VAL A 178 -7.02 2.67 12.65
CA VAL A 178 -5.62 2.73 13.05
C VAL A 178 -5.20 4.19 13.04
N LYS A 179 -5.04 4.74 14.24
CA LYS A 179 -4.48 6.07 14.41
C LYS A 179 -2.99 6.03 14.12
N VAL A 180 -2.58 6.60 13.00
CA VAL A 180 -1.17 6.61 12.57
C VAL A 180 -0.39 7.62 13.40
N VAL A 181 0.76 7.20 13.95
CA VAL A 181 1.62 8.05 14.80
C VAL A 181 2.92 8.45 14.12
N ASP A 182 3.36 7.65 13.16
CA ASP A 182 4.43 7.94 12.22
C ASP A 182 4.36 7.01 11.01
N GLY A 183 5.07 7.37 9.96
CA GLY A 183 5.19 6.56 8.76
C GLY A 183 6.46 6.88 7.99
N SER A 184 6.93 5.93 7.19
CA SER A 184 8.07 6.13 6.31
C SER A 184 7.84 5.43 4.98
N GLY A 185 8.24 6.11 3.91
CA GLY A 185 8.24 5.59 2.55
C GLY A 185 9.66 5.38 2.06
N LYS A 186 9.83 4.44 1.14
CA LYS A 186 11.08 4.25 0.42
C LYS A 186 10.78 3.93 -1.04
N ILE A 187 11.35 4.74 -1.93
CA ILE A 187 11.10 4.68 -3.36
C ILE A 187 12.44 4.53 -4.06
N ARG A 188 12.53 3.55 -4.95
CA ARG A 188 13.65 3.39 -5.87
C ARG A 188 13.11 3.40 -7.30
N ASP A 189 13.62 4.32 -8.08
CA ASP A 189 13.40 4.46 -9.51
C ASP A 189 14.76 4.63 -10.22
N GLY A 190 14.70 4.79 -11.54
CA GLY A 190 15.82 4.96 -12.43
C GLY A 190 16.36 3.67 -13.04
N GLY A 191 17.50 3.81 -13.70
CA GLY A 191 18.15 2.77 -14.48
C GLY A 191 19.19 1.95 -13.72
N VAL A 192 20.01 1.25 -14.50
CA VAL A 192 21.18 0.51 -14.03
C VAL A 192 22.26 1.49 -13.57
N SER A 193 22.91 1.17 -12.45
CA SER A 193 24.14 1.85 -12.01
C SER A 193 25.22 0.84 -11.70
N ASP A 194 26.04 0.56 -12.71
CA ASP A 194 27.25 -0.26 -12.54
C ASP A 194 28.47 0.59 -12.23
N GLU A 195 29.40 0.01 -11.47
CA GLU A 195 30.68 0.64 -11.14
C GLU A 195 31.51 0.89 -12.40
N ARG A 196 32.24 2.01 -12.42
CA ARG A 196 33.13 2.36 -13.54
C ARG A 196 34.06 1.21 -13.97
N LYS A 197 34.62 0.46 -13.02
CA LYS A 197 35.55 -0.65 -13.31
C LYS A 197 34.92 -1.73 -14.20
N ASP A 198 33.64 -2.01 -13.99
CA ASP A 198 32.90 -3.06 -14.71
C ASP A 198 32.45 -2.53 -16.07
N LYS A 199 32.01 -1.26 -16.12
CA LYS A 199 31.65 -0.57 -17.38
C LYS A 199 32.80 -0.44 -18.37
N THR A 200 34.05 -0.42 -17.89
CA THR A 200 35.24 -0.36 -18.75
C THR A 200 35.81 -1.73 -19.09
N ASN A 201 35.21 -2.83 -18.61
CA ASN A 201 35.67 -4.17 -18.90
C ASN A 201 34.95 -4.73 -20.14
N GLU A 202 35.64 -4.77 -21.28
CA GLU A 202 35.09 -5.24 -22.56
C GLU A 202 34.64 -6.71 -22.53
N ASP A 203 35.34 -7.57 -21.79
CA ASP A 203 34.94 -8.99 -21.65
C ASP A 203 33.56 -9.10 -20.99
N VAL A 204 33.29 -8.29 -19.96
CA VAL A 204 32.00 -8.29 -19.26
C VAL A 204 30.94 -7.60 -20.10
N THR A 205 31.20 -6.39 -20.58
CA THR A 205 30.20 -5.56 -21.29
C THR A 205 29.78 -6.12 -22.65
N SER A 206 30.63 -6.93 -23.31
CA SER A 206 30.27 -7.58 -24.57
C SER A 206 29.39 -8.82 -24.41
N ARG A 207 29.30 -9.39 -23.19
CA ARG A 207 28.61 -10.68 -22.94
C ARG A 207 27.47 -10.61 -21.93
N VAL A 208 27.34 -9.52 -21.17
CA VAL A 208 26.30 -9.34 -20.14
C VAL A 208 25.33 -8.23 -20.58
N TRP A 209 24.06 -8.60 -20.75
CA TRP A 209 22.99 -7.62 -21.00
C TRP A 209 22.66 -6.85 -19.72
N THR A 210 22.48 -5.53 -19.84
CA THR A 210 21.99 -4.69 -18.75
C THR A 210 20.76 -3.90 -19.17
N GLY A 211 19.90 -3.63 -18.19
CA GLY A 211 18.71 -2.85 -18.41
C GLY A 211 17.69 -3.02 -17.29
N VAL A 212 16.51 -2.44 -17.52
CA VAL A 212 15.39 -2.57 -16.61
C VAL A 212 14.24 -3.26 -17.33
N VAL A 213 13.65 -4.26 -16.67
CA VAL A 213 12.38 -4.86 -17.10
C VAL A 213 11.28 -4.23 -16.25
N PRO A 214 10.43 -3.33 -16.79
CA PRO A 214 9.29 -2.78 -16.04
C PRO A 214 8.38 -3.91 -15.54
N VAL A 215 7.91 -3.80 -14.29
CA VAL A 215 6.99 -4.75 -13.66
C VAL A 215 5.77 -3.99 -13.20
N TYR A 216 4.59 -4.46 -13.56
CA TYR A 216 3.35 -3.85 -13.14
C TYR A 216 2.21 -4.87 -13.09
N GLU A 217 1.20 -4.60 -12.26
CA GLU A 217 0.01 -5.42 -12.15
C GLU A 217 -0.97 -5.10 -13.28
N VAL A 218 -1.55 -6.16 -13.85
CA VAL A 218 -2.59 -6.07 -14.88
C VAL A 218 -3.84 -6.77 -14.38
N PHE A 219 -4.95 -6.03 -14.38
CA PHE A 219 -6.28 -6.52 -14.12
C PHE A 219 -6.79 -7.15 -15.42
N GLY A 220 -7.14 -8.43 -15.37
CA GLY A 220 -7.69 -9.16 -16.50
C GLY A 220 -9.15 -8.83 -16.80
N ASP A 221 -9.68 -9.45 -17.85
CA ASP A 221 -11.08 -9.29 -18.22
C ASP A 221 -12.03 -9.85 -17.15
N PRO A 222 -13.15 -9.16 -16.82
CA PRO A 222 -14.12 -9.65 -15.84
C PRO A 222 -14.76 -10.97 -16.28
N VAL A 223 -14.73 -11.96 -15.39
CA VAL A 223 -15.38 -13.26 -15.58
C VAL A 223 -16.68 -13.29 -14.78
N PRO A 224 -17.86 -13.42 -15.43
CA PRO A 224 -19.14 -13.45 -14.72
C PRO A 224 -19.28 -14.75 -13.92
N SER A 225 -19.94 -14.67 -12.75
CA SER A 225 -20.32 -15.88 -12.01
C SER A 225 -21.42 -16.66 -12.76
N PRO A 226 -21.56 -17.98 -12.52
CA PRO A 226 -22.61 -18.79 -13.14
C PRO A 226 -24.04 -18.26 -12.88
N GLU A 227 -24.28 -17.65 -11.73
CA GLU A 227 -25.57 -17.11 -11.32
C GLU A 227 -25.79 -15.65 -11.76
N ASN A 228 -24.79 -15.01 -12.38
CA ASN A 228 -24.91 -13.63 -12.83
C ASN A 228 -25.98 -13.51 -13.92
N LYS A 229 -26.96 -12.62 -13.69
CA LYS A 229 -28.04 -12.32 -14.65
C LYS A 229 -27.85 -11.00 -15.37
N VAL A 230 -26.81 -10.23 -15.04
CA VAL A 230 -26.53 -8.96 -15.70
C VAL A 230 -25.81 -9.23 -17.02
N SER A 231 -26.41 -8.81 -18.13
CA SER A 231 -25.95 -9.17 -19.48
C SER A 231 -24.64 -8.51 -19.91
N LYS A 232 -24.27 -7.39 -19.27
CA LYS A 232 -23.04 -6.65 -19.56
C LYS A 232 -22.30 -6.36 -18.26
N VAL A 233 -20.98 -6.34 -18.33
CA VAL A 233 -20.16 -5.81 -17.24
C VAL A 233 -20.49 -4.31 -17.09
N PRO A 234 -20.83 -3.83 -15.88
CA PRO A 234 -21.05 -2.41 -15.64
C PRO A 234 -19.85 -1.54 -16.02
N ASP A 235 -20.12 -0.36 -16.59
CA ASP A 235 -19.07 0.53 -17.13
C ASP A 235 -18.05 0.91 -16.07
N HIS A 236 -18.46 1.22 -14.82
CA HIS A 236 -17.55 1.57 -13.72
C HIS A 236 -16.44 0.52 -13.49
N ILE A 237 -16.73 -0.76 -13.69
CA ILE A 237 -15.75 -1.85 -13.55
C ILE A 237 -14.77 -1.79 -14.72
N THR A 238 -15.26 -1.71 -15.96
CA THR A 238 -14.41 -1.70 -17.16
C THR A 238 -13.55 -0.43 -17.24
N THR A 239 -14.10 0.73 -16.88
CA THR A 239 -13.37 2.00 -16.79
C THR A 239 -12.28 1.94 -15.73
N TYR A 240 -12.59 1.39 -14.55
CA TYR A 240 -11.60 1.21 -13.49
C TYR A 240 -10.45 0.30 -13.91
N ILE A 241 -10.75 -0.88 -14.49
CA ILE A 241 -9.73 -1.83 -14.98
C ILE A 241 -8.83 -1.17 -16.04
N ALA A 242 -9.42 -0.51 -17.03
CA ALA A 242 -8.66 0.17 -18.08
C ALA A 242 -7.77 1.29 -17.50
N GLY A 243 -8.32 2.08 -16.56
CA GLY A 243 -7.59 3.14 -15.86
C GLY A 243 -6.41 2.60 -15.05
N MET A 244 -6.63 1.57 -14.24
CA MET A 244 -5.59 0.95 -13.41
C MET A 244 -4.49 0.32 -14.26
N ASN A 245 -4.84 -0.41 -15.31
CA ASN A 245 -3.85 -1.01 -16.22
C ASN A 245 -2.98 0.06 -16.89
N LYS A 246 -3.60 1.16 -17.34
CA LYS A 246 -2.87 2.29 -17.91
C LYS A 246 -1.95 2.94 -16.87
N GLN A 247 -2.46 3.28 -15.70
CA GLN A 247 -1.70 3.93 -14.64
C GLN A 247 -0.54 3.07 -14.15
N ASN A 248 -0.76 1.78 -13.92
CA ASN A 248 0.27 0.86 -13.46
C ASN A 248 1.41 0.73 -14.47
N ARG A 249 1.06 0.60 -15.76
CA ARG A 249 2.04 0.56 -16.85
C ARG A 249 2.82 1.86 -16.96
N GLU A 250 2.14 3.00 -17.00
CA GLU A 250 2.78 4.31 -17.08
C GLU A 250 3.72 4.57 -15.90
N TYR A 251 3.31 4.19 -14.68
CA TYR A 251 4.18 4.32 -13.51
C TYR A 251 5.47 3.51 -13.68
N ALA A 252 5.36 2.22 -14.01
CA ALA A 252 6.50 1.33 -14.14
C ALA A 252 7.46 1.75 -15.28
N GLU A 253 6.92 2.17 -16.42
CA GLU A 253 7.73 2.67 -17.56
C GLU A 253 8.41 4.00 -17.22
N ASN A 254 7.71 4.94 -16.58
CA ASN A 254 8.26 6.23 -16.17
C ASN A 254 9.33 6.08 -15.09
N ALA A 255 9.17 5.13 -14.16
CA ALA A 255 10.15 4.84 -13.13
C ALA A 255 11.51 4.49 -13.74
N VAL A 256 11.58 3.83 -14.90
CA VAL A 256 12.87 3.54 -15.58
C VAL A 256 13.58 4.81 -16.06
N GLY A 257 12.81 5.81 -16.50
CA GLY A 257 13.32 7.06 -17.07
C GLY A 257 13.80 8.10 -16.05
N VAL A 258 13.61 7.84 -14.74
CA VAL A 258 14.05 8.78 -13.69
C VAL A 258 15.58 8.84 -13.68
N THR A 259 16.12 10.06 -13.71
CA THR A 259 17.56 10.26 -13.62
C THR A 259 18.03 9.90 -12.21
N LEU A 260 18.99 8.98 -12.11
CA LEU A 260 19.55 8.58 -10.82
C LEU A 260 20.17 9.79 -10.11
N PRO A 261 20.02 9.92 -8.78
CA PRO A 261 20.70 10.95 -8.01
C PRO A 261 22.21 10.72 -8.05
N VAL A 262 23.00 11.78 -7.80
CA VAL A 262 24.47 11.73 -7.88
C VAL A 262 25.06 10.63 -7.00
N GLU A 263 24.45 10.37 -5.85
CA GLU A 263 24.84 9.31 -4.90
C GLU A 263 24.68 7.89 -5.47
N GLU A 264 23.90 7.72 -6.54
CA GLU A 264 23.69 6.46 -7.26
C GLU A 264 24.32 6.47 -8.66
N GLN A 265 25.12 7.48 -9.02
CA GLN A 265 25.87 7.48 -10.29
C GLN A 265 27.30 7.00 -10.01
N HIS A 266 27.53 5.68 -10.13
CA HIS A 266 28.85 5.05 -9.95
C HIS A 266 29.74 5.08 -11.21
#